data_AF-A0A0G1AS69-F1
#
_entry.id   AF-A0A0G1AS69-F1
#
_cell.length_a   1.000
_cell.length_b   1.000
_cell.length_c   1.000
_cell.angle_alpha   90.00
_cell.angle_beta   90.00
_cell.angle_gamma   90.00
#
_symmetry.space_group_name_H-M   'P 1'
#
loop_
_entity.id
_entity.type
_entity.pdbx_description
1 polymer ?
#
loop_
_entity_poly.entity_id
_entity_poly.type
_entity_poly.pdbx_seq_one_letter_code
_entity_poly.pdbx_strand_id
1 'polypeptide(L)'
;MSANEALMPGTLNEDDFEELWVVLITTKGRYELSKNQARLVQEAMARGERGAIVFETFAVSIPYITEFYRESRFLKKAKALPERATEAPHKPISPEKWKELMEQVYRKCGKPMPKKK
;
A
#
# COMPACT_ATOMS: atom_id res chain seq x y z
N MET A 1 -6.83 -18.03 -17.06
CA MET A 1 -5.96 -16.98 -16.47
C MET A 1 -6.30 -16.91 -15.00
N SER A 2 -5.40 -17.35 -14.14
CA SER A 2 -5.65 -17.43 -12.69
C SER A 2 -5.53 -16.03 -12.08
N ALA A 3 -6.37 -15.67 -11.12
CA ALA A 3 -6.31 -14.37 -10.44
C ALA A 3 -4.94 -14.06 -9.81
N ASN A 4 -4.13 -15.09 -9.55
CA ASN A 4 -2.75 -14.95 -9.07
C ASN A 4 -1.76 -14.42 -10.13
N GLU A 5 -2.02 -14.62 -11.43
CA GLU A 5 -1.14 -14.11 -12.50
C GLU A 5 -1.30 -12.59 -12.71
N ALA A 6 -2.49 -12.05 -12.40
CA ALA A 6 -2.78 -10.62 -12.59
C ALA A 6 -2.12 -9.71 -11.54
N LEU A 7 -1.62 -10.28 -10.44
CA LEU A 7 -1.07 -9.56 -9.28
C LEU A 7 0.44 -9.74 -9.10
N MET A 8 1.14 -10.32 -10.09
CA MET A 8 2.60 -10.39 -10.04
C MET A 8 3.20 -8.97 -10.15
N PRO A 9 4.32 -8.66 -9.48
CA PRO A 9 4.94 -7.33 -9.51
C PRO A 9 5.31 -6.84 -10.92
N GLY A 10 5.25 -7.70 -11.94
CA GLY A 10 5.42 -7.35 -13.35
C GLY A 10 4.14 -6.97 -14.12
N THR A 11 2.95 -6.99 -13.52
CA THR A 11 1.66 -6.65 -14.19
C THR A 11 1.00 -5.37 -13.68
N LEU A 12 1.59 -4.69 -12.70
CA LEU A 12 1.08 -3.42 -12.18
C LEU A 12 1.73 -2.25 -12.92
N ASN A 13 0.91 -1.41 -13.56
CA ASN A 13 1.36 -0.22 -14.27
C ASN A 13 1.40 1.00 -13.34
N GLU A 14 2.18 2.02 -13.67
CA GLU A 14 2.24 3.26 -12.86
C GLU A 14 0.89 3.97 -12.72
N ASP A 15 -0.04 3.73 -13.65
CA ASP A 15 -1.38 4.32 -13.65
C ASP A 15 -2.34 3.66 -12.68
N ASP A 16 -2.00 2.45 -12.20
CA ASP A 16 -2.72 1.74 -11.14
C ASP A 16 -2.54 2.41 -9.77
N PHE A 17 -1.63 3.38 -9.65
CA PHE A 17 -1.32 4.05 -8.40
C PHE A 17 -1.88 5.47 -8.35
N GLU A 18 -2.47 5.82 -7.21
CA GLU A 18 -2.66 7.20 -6.76
C GLU A 18 -1.48 7.61 -5.90
N GLU A 19 -0.99 8.83 -6.14
CA GLU A 19 0.12 9.41 -5.38
C GLU A 19 -0.30 10.77 -4.85
N LEU A 20 0.04 11.01 -3.58
CA LEU A 20 -0.03 12.31 -2.96
C LEU A 20 1.39 12.84 -2.79
N TRP A 21 1.61 14.03 -3.29
CA TRP A 21 2.89 14.73 -3.21
C TRP A 21 2.73 16.00 -2.38
N VAL A 22 3.79 16.38 -1.70
CA VAL A 22 3.82 17.58 -0.87
C VAL A 22 4.89 18.51 -1.39
N VAL A 23 4.52 19.78 -1.56
CA VAL A 23 5.44 20.90 -1.77
C VAL A 23 5.39 21.79 -0.54
N LEU A 24 6.55 22.08 0.03
CA LEU A 24 6.73 23.10 1.06
C LEU A 24 7.43 24.31 0.44
N ILE A 25 6.90 25.50 0.71
CA ILE A 25 7.53 26.76 0.34
C ILE A 25 8.04 27.52 1.57
N THR A 26 9.03 28.40 1.38
CA THR A 26 9.72 29.13 2.45
C THR A 26 8.78 29.92 3.38
N THR A 27 7.63 30.36 2.88
CA THR A 27 6.60 31.11 3.64
C THR A 27 5.66 30.22 4.46
N LYS A 28 6.05 28.95 4.74
CA LYS A 28 5.26 27.92 5.43
C LYS A 28 4.00 27.46 4.67
N GLY A 29 3.91 27.71 3.36
CA GLY A 29 2.87 27.12 2.53
C GLY A 29 3.14 25.63 2.33
N ARG A 30 2.18 24.77 2.70
CA ARG A 30 2.18 23.34 2.38
C ARG A 30 1.08 23.08 1.37
N TYR A 31 1.46 22.60 0.19
CA TYR A 31 0.54 22.24 -0.89
C TYR A 31 0.57 20.75 -1.12
N GLU A 32 -0.62 20.16 -1.16
CA GLU A 32 -0.82 18.76 -1.52
C GLU A 32 -1.14 18.68 -3.02
N LEU A 33 -0.37 17.89 -3.73
CA LEU A 33 -0.41 17.75 -5.18
C LEU A 33 -0.79 16.32 -5.56
N SER A 34 -1.68 16.20 -6.54
CA SER A 34 -1.87 14.93 -7.26
C SER A 34 -0.63 14.57 -8.09
N LYS A 35 -0.50 13.30 -8.49
CA LYS A 35 0.56 12.80 -9.38
C LYS A 35 0.82 13.71 -10.59
N ASN A 36 -0.24 14.17 -11.27
CA ASN A 36 -0.10 15.02 -12.46
C ASN A 36 0.42 16.42 -12.13
N GLN A 37 -0.07 17.03 -11.05
CA GLN A 37 0.40 18.34 -10.60
C GLN A 37 1.85 18.27 -10.12
N ALA A 38 2.22 17.22 -9.40
CA ALA A 38 3.59 16.96 -8.97
C ALA A 38 4.54 16.81 -10.15
N ARG A 39 4.11 16.11 -11.21
CA ARG A 39 4.90 15.98 -12.45
C ARG A 39 5.19 17.33 -13.09
N LEU A 40 4.21 18.24 -13.15
CA LEU A 40 4.41 19.59 -13.69
C LEU A 40 5.45 20.38 -12.86
N VAL A 41 5.36 20.30 -11.54
CA VAL A 41 6.35 20.93 -10.64
C VAL A 41 7.74 20.35 -10.86
N GLN A 42 7.85 19.02 -10.94
CA GLN A 42 9.12 18.34 -11.16
C GLN A 42 9.75 18.70 -12.52
N GLU A 43 8.95 18.76 -13.59
CA GLU A 43 9.41 19.16 -14.92
C GLU A 43 9.90 20.61 -14.91
N ALA A 44 9.19 21.54 -14.26
CA ALA A 44 9.58 22.94 -14.20
C ALA A 44 10.86 23.15 -13.36
N MET A 45 11.00 22.43 -12.24
CA MET A 45 12.23 22.41 -11.44
C MET A 45 13.42 21.86 -12.25
N ALA A 46 13.23 20.77 -12.99
CA ALA A 46 14.27 20.16 -13.81
C ALA A 46 14.72 21.07 -14.97
N ARG A 47 13.80 21.89 -15.51
CA ARG A 47 14.09 22.91 -16.53
C ARG A 47 14.73 24.18 -15.96
N GLY A 48 14.78 24.33 -14.64
CA GLY A 48 15.31 25.52 -13.98
C GLY A 48 14.42 26.76 -14.13
N GLU A 49 13.12 26.57 -14.30
CA GLU A 49 12.17 27.67 -14.39
C GLU A 49 12.13 28.48 -13.08
N ARG A 50 12.05 29.81 -13.19
CA ARG A 50 12.01 30.74 -12.04
C ARG A 50 10.62 31.34 -11.79
N GLY A 51 9.60 30.83 -12.48
CA GLY A 51 8.23 31.32 -12.43
C GLY A 51 7.40 30.72 -11.28
N ALA A 52 6.09 30.83 -11.42
CA ALA A 52 5.13 30.14 -10.58
C ALA A 52 4.22 29.27 -11.45
N ILE A 53 3.87 28.10 -10.93
CA ILE A 53 2.85 27.23 -11.54
C ILE A 53 1.53 27.57 -10.87
N VAL A 54 0.57 28.01 -11.68
CA VAL A 54 -0.76 28.39 -11.21
C VAL A 54 -1.71 27.23 -11.47
N PHE A 55 -2.31 26.71 -10.40
CA PHE A 55 -3.43 25.79 -10.45
C PHE A 55 -4.73 26.55 -10.16
N GLU A 56 -5.86 25.88 -10.35
CA GLU A 56 -7.18 26.49 -10.14
C GLU A 56 -7.37 27.04 -8.72
N THR A 57 -6.82 26.36 -7.70
CA THR A 57 -7.06 26.68 -6.29
C THR A 57 -5.86 27.31 -5.57
N PHE A 58 -4.66 27.24 -6.14
CA PHE A 58 -3.43 27.79 -5.53
C PHE A 58 -2.33 27.98 -6.56
N ALA A 59 -1.27 28.70 -6.18
CA ALA A 59 -0.07 28.86 -6.99
C ALA A 59 1.19 28.45 -6.22
N VAL A 60 2.09 27.75 -6.91
CA VAL A 60 3.38 27.31 -6.37
C VAL A 60 4.48 28.09 -7.05
N SER A 61 5.16 28.96 -6.29
CA SER A 61 6.32 29.68 -6.79
C SER A 61 7.56 28.78 -6.70
N ILE A 62 8.14 28.45 -7.86
CA ILE A 62 9.25 27.49 -7.97
C ILE A 62 10.49 27.93 -7.18
N PRO A 63 10.93 29.20 -7.24
CA PRO A 63 12.11 29.65 -6.50
C PRO A 63 12.00 29.52 -4.98
N TYR A 64 10.77 29.44 -4.45
CA TYR A 64 10.52 29.36 -3.01
C TYR A 64 10.26 27.92 -2.53
N ILE A 65 10.34 26.91 -3.40
CA ILE A 65 10.21 25.51 -2.99
C ILE A 65 11.41 25.14 -2.14
N THR A 66 11.15 24.75 -0.89
CA THR A 66 12.17 24.26 0.04
C THR A 66 12.22 22.74 0.08
N GLU A 67 11.05 22.09 0.02
CA GLU A 67 10.96 20.62 0.01
C GLU A 67 9.90 20.16 -0.99
N PHE A 68 10.19 19.06 -1.66
CA PHE A 68 9.29 18.39 -2.58
C PHE A 68 9.46 16.89 -2.47
N TYR A 69 8.43 16.19 -1.99
CA TYR A 69 8.49 14.75 -1.76
C TYR A 69 7.14 14.07 -1.95
N ARG A 70 7.16 12.76 -2.21
CA ARG A 70 5.96 11.92 -2.26
C ARG A 70 5.60 11.51 -0.84
N GLU A 71 4.45 11.96 -0.35
CA GLU A 71 3.96 11.61 0.99
C GLU A 71 3.33 10.23 1.02
N SER A 72 2.59 9.86 -0.03
CA SER A 72 1.93 8.57 -0.08
C SER A 72 1.73 8.04 -1.50
N ARG A 73 1.63 6.72 -1.61
CA ARG A 73 1.35 5.99 -2.85
C ARG A 73 0.41 4.83 -2.52
N PHE A 74 -0.75 4.80 -3.14
CA PHE A 74 -1.79 3.80 -2.92
C PHE A 74 -2.25 3.19 -4.24
N LEU A 75 -2.70 1.94 -4.20
CA LEU A 75 -3.31 1.28 -5.37
C LEU A 75 -4.77 1.75 -5.52
N LYS A 76 -5.13 2.24 -6.71
CA LYS A 76 -6.50 2.62 -7.07
C LYS A 76 -7.42 1.41 -6.98
N LYS A 77 -8.58 1.57 -6.33
CA LYS A 77 -9.72 0.62 -6.25
C LYS A 77 -9.34 -0.85 -6.07
N ALA A 78 -9.46 -1.42 -4.87
CA ALA A 78 -9.57 -2.87 -4.62
C ALA A 78 -8.54 -3.82 -5.28
N LYS A 79 -7.44 -3.32 -5.87
CA LYS A 79 -6.14 -4.00 -5.93
C LYS A 79 -5.43 -3.94 -4.57
N ALA A 80 -6.14 -3.55 -3.51
CA ALA A 80 -5.81 -3.98 -2.16
C ALA A 80 -5.62 -5.50 -2.22
N LEU A 81 -4.54 -5.97 -1.60
CA LEU A 81 -4.10 -7.37 -1.57
C LEU A 81 -5.29 -8.33 -1.69
N PRO A 82 -5.19 -9.38 -2.53
CA PRO A 82 -6.28 -10.35 -2.65
C PRO A 82 -6.70 -10.77 -1.24
N GLU A 83 -8.01 -10.91 -0.99
CA GLU A 83 -8.61 -11.30 0.30
C GLU A 83 -7.94 -12.52 0.98
N ARG A 84 -7.06 -13.23 0.29
CA ARG A 84 -6.13 -14.23 0.81
C ARG A 84 -5.09 -13.72 1.81
N ALA A 85 -4.87 -12.41 1.96
CA ALA A 85 -4.03 -11.84 3.02
C ALA A 85 -4.82 -11.51 4.31
N THR A 86 -6.15 -11.60 4.27
CA THR A 86 -6.96 -11.75 5.48
C THR A 86 -7.00 -13.23 5.83
N GLU A 87 -6.77 -13.55 7.11
CA GLU A 87 -6.81 -14.92 7.61
C GLU A 87 -8.06 -15.62 7.09
N ALA A 88 -7.90 -16.84 6.53
CA ALA A 88 -9.03 -17.61 6.08
C ALA A 88 -10.07 -17.69 7.21
N PRO A 89 -11.38 -17.51 6.93
CA PRO A 89 -12.40 -17.53 7.97
C PRO A 89 -12.23 -18.78 8.81
N HIS A 90 -12.11 -18.61 10.14
CA HIS A 90 -11.82 -19.70 11.06
C HIS A 90 -12.85 -20.82 10.85
N LYS A 91 -12.41 -21.93 10.26
CA LYS A 91 -13.21 -23.15 10.16
C LYS A 91 -12.94 -23.97 11.42
N PRO A 92 -13.88 -24.02 12.38
CA PRO A 92 -13.70 -24.85 13.55
C PRO A 92 -13.47 -26.30 13.12
N ILE A 93 -12.42 -26.92 13.66
CA ILE A 93 -12.12 -28.34 13.41
C ILE A 93 -13.22 -29.17 14.06
N SER A 94 -13.75 -30.18 13.35
CA SER A 94 -14.75 -31.08 13.94
C SER A 94 -14.16 -31.80 15.17
N PRO A 95 -14.99 -32.10 16.20
CA PRO A 95 -14.50 -32.74 17.43
C PRO A 95 -13.76 -34.07 17.20
N GLU A 96 -14.12 -34.80 16.14
CA GLU A 96 -13.48 -36.06 15.74
C GLU A 96 -12.07 -35.84 15.18
N LYS A 97 -11.93 -34.91 14.22
CA LYS A 97 -10.63 -34.54 13.64
C LYS A 97 -9.68 -33.93 14.66
N TRP A 98 -10.22 -33.21 15.63
CA TRP A 98 -9.42 -32.65 16.74
C TRP A 98 -8.84 -33.75 17.64
N LYS A 99 -9.62 -34.81 17.93
CA LYS A 99 -9.13 -35.94 18.72
C LYS A 99 -8.00 -36.68 18.01
N GLU A 100 -8.18 -36.97 16.72
CA GLU A 100 -7.14 -37.64 15.90
C GLU A 100 -5.86 -36.81 15.82
N LEU A 101 -6.00 -35.49 15.60
CA LEU A 101 -4.86 -34.57 15.55
C LEU A 101 -4.09 -34.56 16.88
N MET A 102 -4.82 -34.45 18.00
CA MET A 102 -4.20 -34.45 19.32
C MET A 102 -3.53 -35.79 19.61
N GLU A 103 -4.16 -36.92 19.28
CA GLU A 103 -3.57 -38.24 19.45
C GLU A 103 -2.26 -38.40 18.66
N GLN A 104 -2.20 -37.91 17.43
CA GLN A 104 -0.97 -37.88 16.63
C GLN A 104 0.12 -36.98 17.25
N VAL A 105 -0.25 -35.81 17.76
CA VAL A 105 0.68 -34.88 18.43
C VAL A 105 1.25 -35.51 19.69
N TYR A 106 0.41 -36.07 20.55
CA TYR A 106 0.84 -36.76 21.77
C TYR A 106 1.77 -37.96 21.46
N ARG A 107 1.44 -38.73 20.42
CA ARG A 107 2.29 -39.84 19.95
C ARG A 107 3.66 -39.36 19.44
N LYS A 108 3.71 -38.25 18.69
CA LYS A 108 4.98 -37.66 18.21
C LYS A 108 5.80 -37.03 19.33
N CYS A 109 5.15 -36.46 20.34
CA CYS A 109 5.80 -35.88 21.51
C CYS A 109 6.16 -36.91 22.59
N GLY A 110 5.89 -38.21 22.38
CA GLY A 110 6.21 -39.28 23.32
C GLY A 110 5.47 -39.20 24.65
N LYS A 111 4.33 -38.47 24.71
CA LYS A 111 3.56 -38.26 25.93
C LYS A 111 2.20 -38.95 25.82
N PRO A 112 1.69 -39.60 26.89
CA PRO A 112 0.35 -40.19 26.87
C PRO A 112 -0.72 -39.09 26.82
N MET A 113 -1.76 -39.31 26.03
CA MET A 113 -2.89 -38.39 25.94
C MET A 113 -3.66 -38.36 27.27
N PRO A 114 -3.98 -37.18 27.83
CA PRO A 114 -4.72 -37.09 29.09
C PRO A 114 -6.15 -37.61 28.90
N LYS A 115 -6.57 -38.56 29.73
CA LYS A 115 -7.96 -39.01 29.79
C LYS A 115 -8.80 -37.86 30.35
N LYS A 116 -9.81 -37.41 29.61
CA LYS A 116 -10.80 -36.44 30.13
C LYS A 116 -11.43 -37.06 31.39
N LYS A 117 -11.40 -36.33 32.50
CA LYS A 117 -12.24 -36.61 33.67
C LYS A 117 -13.70 -36.29 33.33
#